data_AF-A0A7X0IMW5-F1
#
_entry.id   AF-A0A7X0IMW5-F1
#
_cell.length_a   1.000
_cell.length_b   1.000
_cell.length_c   1.000
_cell.angle_alpha   90.00
_cell.angle_beta   90.00
_cell.angle_gamma   90.00
#
_symmetry.space_group_name_H-M   'P 1'
#
loop_
_entity.id
_entity.type
_entity.pdbx_description
1 polymer ?
#
loop_
_entity_poly.entity_id
_entity_poly.type
_entity_poly.pdbx_seq_one_letter_code
_entity_poly.pdbx_strand_id
1 'polypeptide(L)'
;MRLALRDPQPVAQPGPLAWQQPRKGFEVAELPVMVNGSETDRILPNRIDPALYRFVARNAPDGDRGIDEWERVLPEALLIVNGSYYDLKGRPDTPIISNGIAMGPATYDAEAGAFLSQAMDSPISGI
;
A
#
# COMPACT_ATOMS: atom_id res chain seq x y z
N MET A 1 19.74 3.18 -4.61
CA MET A 1 20.29 2.05 -3.82
C MET A 1 21.79 2.08 -3.53
N ARG A 2 22.69 2.44 -4.47
CA ARG A 2 24.16 2.36 -4.23
C ARG A 2 24.68 3.17 -3.03
N LEU A 3 23.98 4.24 -2.65
CA LEU A 3 24.33 5.05 -1.47
C LEU A 3 24.16 4.29 -0.14
N ALA A 4 23.13 3.45 -0.02
CA ALA A 4 22.84 2.67 1.17
C ALA A 4 23.84 1.52 1.41
N LEU A 5 24.65 1.17 0.40
CA LEU A 5 25.62 0.07 0.44
C LEU A 5 27.05 0.54 0.76
N ARG A 6 27.25 1.82 1.12
CA ARG A 6 28.58 2.36 1.49
C ARG A 6 28.93 2.03 2.94
N ASP A 7 30.22 1.98 3.25
CA ASP A 7 30.76 1.82 4.59
C ASP A 7 31.63 3.05 4.96
N PRO A 8 31.29 3.81 6.03
CA PRO A 8 30.10 3.64 6.86
C PRO A 8 28.80 3.96 6.11
N GLN A 9 27.72 3.31 6.52
CA GLN A 9 26.39 3.58 5.97
C GLN A 9 26.04 5.06 6.22
N PRO A 10 25.66 5.82 5.18
CA PRO A 10 25.26 7.21 5.35
C PRO A 10 23.99 7.30 6.22
N VAL A 11 23.97 8.25 7.14
CA VAL A 11 22.80 8.51 7.99
C VAL A 11 21.78 9.29 7.17
N ALA A 12 20.62 8.68 6.92
CA ALA A 12 19.48 9.36 6.31
C ALA A 12 18.71 10.15 7.37
N GLN A 13 18.25 11.35 7.01
CA GLN A 13 17.42 12.21 7.84
C GLN A 13 16.14 12.59 7.09
N PRO A 14 15.01 12.75 7.79
CA PRO A 14 13.81 13.29 7.17
C PRO A 14 14.02 14.77 6.81
N GLY A 15 13.62 15.16 5.60
CA GLY A 15 13.45 16.56 5.23
C GLY A 15 12.16 17.16 5.82
N PRO A 16 11.85 18.43 5.48
CA PRO A 16 10.58 19.05 5.86
C PRO A 16 9.38 18.27 5.32
N LEU A 17 8.32 18.18 6.12
CA LEU A 17 7.06 17.52 5.77
C LEU A 17 5.90 18.50 5.95
N ALA A 18 5.07 18.65 4.93
CA ALA A 18 3.84 19.43 5.00
C ALA A 18 2.66 18.60 4.48
N TRP A 19 1.65 18.42 5.34
CA TRP A 19 0.40 17.76 4.97
C TRP A 19 -0.48 18.71 4.16
N GLN A 20 -1.09 18.18 3.11
CA GLN A 20 -2.09 18.85 2.30
C GLN A 20 -3.35 17.99 2.29
N GLN A 21 -4.52 18.60 2.41
CA GLN A 21 -5.81 17.90 2.40
C GLN A 21 -6.55 18.17 1.08
N PRO A 22 -6.25 17.44 -0.01
CA PRO A 22 -6.94 17.63 -1.28
C PRO A 22 -8.42 17.22 -1.23
N ARG A 23 -8.79 16.32 -0.30
CA ARG A 23 -10.19 15.93 -0.04
C ARG A 23 -10.41 15.71 1.46
N LYS A 24 -11.63 15.94 1.95
CA LYS A 24 -11.96 15.74 3.36
C LYS A 24 -11.63 14.31 3.79
N GLY A 25 -10.78 14.16 4.81
CA GLY A 25 -10.35 12.85 5.32
C GLY A 25 -9.28 12.15 4.48
N PHE A 26 -8.73 12.79 3.44
CA PHE A 26 -7.61 12.29 2.67
C PHE A 26 -6.52 13.35 2.59
N GLU A 27 -5.39 13.06 3.23
CA GLU A 27 -4.23 13.95 3.25
C GLU A 27 -3.04 13.28 2.56
N VAL A 28 -2.27 14.09 1.84
CA VAL A 28 -1.03 13.70 1.17
C VAL A 28 0.10 14.54 1.69
N ALA A 29 1.31 13.99 1.68
CA ALA A 29 2.51 14.77 1.90
C ALA A 29 3.66 14.19 1.08
N GLU A 30 4.75 14.95 1.00
CA GLU A 30 6.01 14.49 0.42
C GLU A 30 7.09 14.62 1.49
N LEU A 31 7.81 13.54 1.75
CA LEU A 31 8.87 13.46 2.74
C LEU A 31 10.21 13.22 2.02
N PRO A 32 11.01 14.27 1.77
CA PRO A 32 12.36 14.10 1.26
C PRO A 32 13.20 13.27 2.22
N VAL A 33 14.03 12.39 1.69
CA VAL A 33 15.05 11.62 2.41
C VAL A 33 16.40 12.25 2.14
N MET A 34 17.00 12.84 3.18
CA MET A 34 18.20 13.66 3.08
C MET A 34 19.45 12.87 3.51
N VAL A 35 20.53 12.97 2.73
CA VAL A 35 21.86 12.50 3.10
C VAL A 35 22.85 13.60 2.82
N ASN A 36 23.67 13.98 3.80
CA ASN A 36 24.66 15.07 3.69
C ASN A 36 24.05 16.39 3.16
N GLY A 37 22.83 16.71 3.60
CA GLY A 37 22.12 17.92 3.21
C GLY A 37 21.51 17.91 1.80
N SER A 38 21.60 16.80 1.05
CA SER A 38 21.00 16.65 -0.28
C SER A 38 19.89 15.59 -0.29
N GLU A 39 18.81 15.85 -1.03
CA GLU A 39 17.75 14.87 -1.24
C GLU A 39 18.27 13.70 -2.07
N THR A 40 18.08 12.49 -1.58
CA THR A 40 18.48 11.24 -2.28
C THR A 40 17.26 10.40 -2.68
N ASP A 41 16.17 10.52 -1.94
CA ASP A 41 14.93 9.77 -2.17
C ASP A 41 13.74 10.56 -1.63
N ARG A 42 12.52 10.08 -1.88
CA ARG A 42 11.28 10.71 -1.43
C ARG A 42 10.24 9.66 -1.07
N ILE A 43 9.65 9.81 0.11
CA ILE A 43 8.49 9.01 0.54
C ILE A 43 7.22 9.84 0.30
N LEU A 44 6.19 9.21 -0.25
CA LEU A 44 4.89 9.84 -0.54
C LEU A 44 3.82 9.31 0.43
N PRO A 45 3.80 9.75 1.70
CA PRO A 45 2.84 9.24 2.67
C PRO A 45 1.43 9.79 2.42
N ASN A 46 0.44 8.94 2.69
CA ASN A 46 -0.98 9.26 2.64
C ASN A 46 -1.60 9.02 4.03
N ARG A 47 -2.51 9.89 4.47
CA ARG A 47 -3.37 9.68 5.65
C ARG A 47 -4.82 9.62 5.18
N ILE A 48 -5.52 8.57 5.62
CA ILE A 48 -6.89 8.28 5.19
C ILE A 48 -7.74 8.11 6.44
N ASP A 49 -8.83 8.86 6.54
CA ASP A 49 -9.87 8.68 7.55
C ASP A 49 -10.71 7.45 7.19
N PRO A 50 -10.59 6.33 7.93
CA PRO A 50 -11.29 5.09 7.60
C PRO A 50 -12.81 5.19 7.78
N ALA A 51 -13.33 6.24 8.46
CA ALA A 51 -14.78 6.46 8.56
C ALA A 51 -15.38 7.08 7.28
N LEU A 52 -14.55 7.69 6.43
CA LEU A 52 -14.97 8.37 5.20
C LEU A 52 -14.62 7.60 3.92
N TYR A 53 -13.74 6.61 4.01
CA TYR A 53 -13.22 5.87 2.86
C TYR A 53 -13.33 4.37 3.03
N ARG A 54 -13.51 3.68 1.91
CA ARG A 54 -13.50 2.21 1.84
C ARG A 54 -12.19 1.73 1.23
N PHE A 55 -11.61 0.71 1.84
CA PHE A 55 -10.47 -0.01 1.28
C PHE A 55 -10.96 -1.26 0.56
N VAL A 56 -10.46 -1.51 -0.64
CA VAL A 56 -10.87 -2.65 -1.46
C VAL A 56 -9.61 -3.30 -2.03
N ALA A 57 -9.36 -4.56 -1.67
CA ALA A 57 -8.35 -5.37 -2.34
C ALA A 57 -8.88 -5.83 -3.71
N ARG A 58 -8.15 -5.53 -4.77
CA ARG A 58 -8.43 -5.95 -6.15
C ARG A 58 -7.39 -6.97 -6.59
N ASN A 59 -7.84 -7.98 -7.34
CA ASN A 59 -6.96 -8.94 -7.98
C ASN A 59 -7.37 -9.13 -9.45
N ALA A 60 -6.37 -9.31 -10.32
CA ALA A 60 -6.55 -9.75 -11.69
C ALA A 60 -5.84 -11.10 -11.81
N PRO A 61 -6.58 -12.22 -11.85
CA PRO A 61 -6.01 -13.55 -11.66
C PRO A 61 -5.06 -13.98 -12.79
N ASP A 62 -5.14 -13.35 -13.96
CA ASP A 62 -4.22 -13.58 -15.08
C ASP A 62 -2.87 -12.87 -14.88
N GLY A 63 -2.72 -12.10 -13.79
CA GLY A 63 -1.48 -11.40 -13.46
C GLY A 63 -1.09 -10.30 -14.46
N ASP A 64 -2.04 -9.88 -15.29
CA ASP A 64 -1.81 -9.07 -16.49
C ASP A 64 -1.99 -7.57 -16.26
N ARG A 65 -2.33 -7.13 -15.04
CA ARG A 65 -2.62 -5.73 -14.73
C ARG A 65 -1.55 -5.02 -13.93
N GLY A 66 -0.96 -3.99 -14.56
CA GLY A 66 -0.18 -2.95 -13.90
C GLY A 66 -1.04 -1.96 -13.11
N ILE A 67 -0.38 -1.11 -12.29
CA ILE A 67 -1.07 -0.05 -11.53
C ILE A 67 -1.78 0.94 -12.48
N ASP A 68 -1.15 1.28 -13.60
CA ASP A 68 -1.70 2.19 -14.62
C ASP A 68 -2.98 1.65 -15.26
N GLU A 69 -3.08 0.33 -15.44
CA GLU A 69 -4.28 -0.32 -15.94
C GLU A 69 -5.39 -0.33 -14.87
N TRP A 70 -5.03 -0.52 -13.60
CA TRP A 70 -5.97 -0.41 -12.50
C TRP A 70 -6.54 1.01 -12.37
N GLU A 71 -5.71 2.04 -12.53
CA GLU A 71 -6.16 3.44 -12.54
C GLU A 71 -7.16 3.70 -13.68
N ARG A 72 -6.92 3.14 -14.86
CA ARG A 72 -7.81 3.29 -16.02
C ARG A 72 -9.19 2.65 -15.81
N VAL A 73 -9.24 1.47 -15.19
CA VAL A 73 -10.50 0.73 -14.99
C VAL A 73 -11.23 1.06 -13.69
N LEU A 74 -10.57 1.79 -12.78
CA LEU A 74 -11.14 2.27 -11.51
C LEU A 74 -11.01 3.80 -11.40
N PRO A 75 -11.64 4.58 -12.29
CA PRO A 75 -11.48 6.04 -12.32
C PRO A 75 -11.99 6.76 -11.05
N GLU A 76 -12.79 6.09 -10.23
CA GLU A 76 -13.30 6.61 -8.95
C GLU A 76 -12.37 6.32 -7.76
N ALA A 77 -11.36 5.46 -7.93
CA ALA A 77 -10.40 5.17 -6.87
C ALA A 77 -9.54 6.40 -6.58
N LEU A 78 -9.47 6.81 -5.31
CA LEU A 78 -8.68 7.97 -4.89
C LEU A 78 -7.18 7.67 -4.80
N LEU A 79 -6.84 6.42 -4.47
CA LEU A 79 -5.47 5.92 -4.34
C LEU A 79 -5.44 4.45 -4.72
N ILE A 80 -4.46 4.07 -5.54
CA ILE A 80 -4.15 2.67 -5.88
C ILE A 80 -2.69 2.43 -5.52
N VAL A 81 -2.44 1.39 -4.73
CA VAL A 81 -1.09 0.95 -4.36
C VAL A 81 -0.96 -0.54 -4.57
N ASN A 82 0.27 -1.01 -4.80
CA ASN A 82 0.56 -2.44 -4.69
C ASN A 82 0.30 -2.90 -3.24
N GLY A 83 -0.26 -4.10 -3.07
CA GLY A 83 -0.71 -4.59 -1.76
C GLY A 83 -0.01 -5.86 -1.30
N SER A 84 -0.24 -6.97 -2.00
CA SER A 84 0.22 -8.31 -1.63
C SER A 84 1.42 -8.76 -2.48
N TYR A 85 2.01 -9.89 -2.10
CA TYR A 85 3.05 -10.58 -2.87
C TYR A 85 2.42 -11.61 -3.80
N TYR A 86 2.99 -11.74 -4.99
CA TYR A 86 2.49 -12.61 -6.05
C TYR A 86 3.64 -13.43 -6.64
N ASP A 87 3.33 -14.66 -7.03
CA ASP A 87 4.25 -15.50 -7.76
C ASP A 87 4.42 -15.03 -9.23
N LEU A 88 5.35 -15.65 -9.94
CA LEU A 88 5.62 -15.33 -11.35
C LEU A 88 4.45 -15.62 -12.30
N LYS A 89 3.39 -16.28 -11.82
CA LYS A 89 2.17 -16.59 -12.58
C LYS A 89 1.00 -15.69 -12.16
N GLY A 90 1.23 -14.65 -11.36
CA GLY A 90 0.19 -13.73 -10.92
C GLY A 90 -0.74 -14.29 -9.84
N ARG A 91 -0.35 -15.37 -9.15
CA ARG A 91 -1.13 -15.94 -8.05
C ARG A 91 -0.69 -15.33 -6.71
N PRO A 92 -1.61 -14.99 -5.79
CA PRO A 92 -1.22 -14.43 -4.50
C PRO A 92 -0.43 -15.44 -3.66
N ASP A 93 0.74 -15.02 -3.17
CA ASP A 93 1.53 -15.77 -2.19
C ASP A 93 1.08 -15.52 -0.75
N THR A 94 0.21 -14.52 -0.54
CA THR A 94 -0.44 -14.24 0.76
C THR A 94 -1.96 -14.37 0.64
N PRO A 95 -2.68 -14.64 1.75
CA PRO A 95 -4.13 -14.61 1.75
C PRO A 95 -4.66 -13.23 1.33
N ILE A 96 -5.62 -13.21 0.41
CA ILE A 96 -6.34 -12.00 0.01
C ILE A 96 -7.83 -12.31 -0.12
N ILE A 97 -8.67 -11.33 0.18
CA ILE A 97 -10.10 -11.38 -0.13
C ILE A 97 -10.40 -10.26 -1.12
N SER A 98 -10.77 -10.61 -2.35
CA SER A 98 -11.19 -9.64 -3.37
C SER A 98 -12.64 -9.90 -3.76
N ASN A 99 -13.50 -8.89 -3.65
CA ASN A 99 -14.95 -9.03 -3.92
C ASN A 99 -15.61 -10.19 -3.16
N GLY A 100 -15.17 -10.47 -1.93
CA GLY A 100 -15.66 -11.60 -1.13
C GLY A 100 -15.08 -12.97 -1.51
N ILE A 101 -14.22 -13.05 -2.53
CA ILE A 101 -13.56 -14.28 -2.95
C ILE A 101 -12.20 -14.37 -2.25
N ALA A 102 -12.05 -15.38 -1.40
CA ALA A 102 -10.77 -15.71 -0.78
C ALA A 102 -9.83 -16.37 -1.80
N MET A 103 -8.59 -15.91 -1.85
CA MET A 103 -7.53 -16.41 -2.74
C MET A 103 -6.19 -16.46 -2.00
N GLY A 104 -5.22 -17.13 -2.60
CA GLY A 104 -3.91 -17.39 -2.00
C GLY A 104 -3.91 -18.66 -1.13
N PRO A 105 -2.86 -18.87 -0.33
CA PRO A 105 -2.74 -20.06 0.51
C PRO A 105 -3.79 -20.05 1.63
N ALA A 106 -4.34 -21.24 1.94
CA ALA A 106 -5.30 -21.43 3.03
C ALA A 106 -4.67 -21.31 4.42
N THR A 107 -3.35 -21.48 4.51
CA THR A 107 -2.54 -21.34 5.72
C THR A 107 -1.44 -20.33 5.47
N TYR A 108 -1.31 -19.35 6.34
CA TYR A 108 -0.32 -18.28 6.22
C TYR A 108 0.31 -18.02 7.57
N ASP A 109 1.63 -17.88 7.58
CA ASP A 109 2.36 -17.42 8.74
C ASP A 109 2.14 -15.91 8.91
N ALA A 110 1.35 -15.53 9.91
CA ALA A 110 0.91 -14.17 10.13
C ALA A 110 2.00 -13.23 10.70
N GLU A 111 3.23 -13.72 10.94
CA GLU A 111 4.36 -12.88 11.35
C GLU A 111 4.64 -11.72 10.36
N ALA A 112 4.29 -11.90 9.08
CA ALA A 112 4.42 -10.86 8.06
C ALA A 112 3.30 -9.79 8.08
N GLY A 113 2.33 -9.89 9.00
CA GLY A 113 1.24 -8.93 9.18
C GLY A 113 0.10 -9.07 8.17
N ALA A 114 -1.01 -8.39 8.45
CA ALA A 114 -2.19 -8.32 7.59
C ALA A 114 -2.89 -6.96 7.73
N PHE A 115 -3.53 -6.51 6.65
CA PHE A 115 -4.42 -5.35 6.65
C PHE A 115 -5.86 -5.81 6.47
N LEU A 116 -6.72 -5.49 7.43
CA LEU A 116 -8.15 -5.79 7.40
C LEU A 116 -8.94 -4.50 7.60
N SER A 117 -9.91 -4.25 6.73
CA SER A 117 -10.90 -3.19 6.90
C SER A 117 -12.30 -3.78 6.80
N GLN A 118 -13.15 -3.48 7.78
CA GLN A 118 -14.55 -3.87 7.77
C GLN A 118 -15.44 -2.64 7.79
N ALA A 119 -16.57 -2.69 7.08
CA ALA A 119 -17.66 -1.76 7.34
C ALA A 119 -18.24 -2.10 8.72
N MET A 120 -18.59 -1.09 9.52
CA MET A 120 -19.07 -1.27 10.90
C MET A 120 -20.35 -2.12 11.06
N ASP A 121 -20.97 -2.58 9.97
CA ASP A 121 -22.23 -3.33 9.97
C ASP A 121 -22.09 -4.85 9.76
N SER A 122 -20.91 -5.45 9.97
CA SER A 122 -20.76 -6.92 9.92
C SER A 122 -20.05 -7.47 11.15
N PRO A 123 -20.71 -8.30 11.98
CA PRO A 123 -20.07 -8.94 13.11
C PRO A 123 -19.00 -9.92 12.62
N ILE A 124 -17.80 -9.83 13.19
CA ILE A 124 -16.72 -10.79 12.99
C ILE A 124 -17.19 -12.13 13.55
N SER A 125 -17.44 -13.10 12.65
CA SER A 125 -17.50 -14.51 13.02
C SER A 125 -16.15 -15.14 12.69
N GLY A 126 -15.35 -15.41 13.72
CA GLY A 126 -14.23 -16.35 13.69
C GLY A 126 -12.94 -15.87 13.02
N ILE A 127 -12.00 -15.37 13.83
CA ILE A 127 -10.61 -15.80 13.76
C ILE A 127 -10.43 -16.83 14.87
#